data_AF-A0A532EQ37-F1
#
_entry.id   AF-A0A532EQ37-F1
#
_cell.length_a   1.000
_cell.length_b   1.000
_cell.length_c   1.000
_cell.angle_alpha   90.00
_cell.angle_beta   90.00
_cell.angle_gamma   90.00
#
_symmetry.space_group_name_H-M   'P 1'
#
loop_
_entity.id
_entity.type
_entity.pdbx_description
1 polymer ?
#
loop_
_entity_poly.entity_id
_entity_poly.type
_entity_poly.pdbx_seq_one_letter_code
_entity_poly.pdbx_strand_id
1 'polypeptide(L)'
;MATTTDTRERIIVPGPAGFHPPSAAQLGVALPDPGQGLYYGLLEENEDKVIEEMARKMLTSPNATIFPGPLVLWAWNEHAIEKAKAVLEIAAQIPDVMIIPMPDYRPKYPKIDPEEVINPNHPNLTIWGNK
;
A
#
# COMPACT_ATOMS: atom_id res chain seq x y z
N MET A 1 6.33 6.47 -27.87
CA MET A 1 5.97 7.49 -26.86
C MET A 1 7.24 7.90 -26.14
N ALA A 2 7.49 9.20 -25.99
CA ALA A 2 8.67 9.67 -25.26
C ALA A 2 8.45 9.40 -23.77
N THR A 3 9.33 8.62 -23.15
CA THR A 3 9.30 8.34 -21.71
C THR A 3 9.70 9.61 -20.97
N THR A 4 8.72 10.32 -20.41
CA THR A 4 8.98 11.49 -19.58
C THR A 4 9.63 11.02 -18.28
N THR A 5 10.92 11.30 -18.13
CA THR A 5 11.62 11.03 -16.86
C THR A 5 11.36 12.22 -15.96
N ASP A 6 10.67 12.00 -14.84
CA ASP A 6 10.52 13.03 -13.82
C ASP A 6 11.90 13.37 -13.23
N THR A 7 12.27 14.65 -13.30
CA THR A 7 13.55 15.17 -12.82
C THR A 7 13.48 15.72 -11.40
N ARG A 8 12.29 15.75 -10.78
CA ARG A 8 12.12 16.17 -9.38
C ARG A 8 12.90 15.25 -8.45
N GLU A 9 13.44 15.84 -7.38
CA GLU A 9 14.11 15.08 -6.33
C GLU A 9 13.08 14.24 -5.55
N ARG A 10 13.37 12.96 -5.37
CA ARG A 10 12.48 12.03 -4.66
C ARG A 10 12.56 12.30 -3.16
N ILE A 11 11.41 12.49 -2.52
CA ILE A 11 11.32 12.61 -1.06
C ILE A 11 11.51 11.24 -0.40
N ILE A 12 10.98 10.19 -1.03
CA ILE A 12 11.08 8.81 -0.56
C ILE A 12 11.96 7.99 -1.51
N VAL A 13 13.07 7.46 -0.98
CA VAL A 13 14.04 6.65 -1.73
C VAL A 13 14.02 5.17 -1.30
N PRO A 14 14.33 4.22 -2.19
CA PRO A 14 14.44 2.81 -1.82
C PRO A 14 15.62 2.54 -0.88
N GLY A 15 15.41 1.74 0.17
CA GLY A 15 16.46 1.28 1.07
C GLY A 15 16.04 1.27 2.53
N PRO A 16 16.85 0.67 3.43
CA PRO A 16 16.58 0.75 4.85
C PRO A 16 16.77 2.20 5.31
N ALA A 17 15.70 2.82 5.82
CA ALA A 17 15.71 4.21 6.27
C ALA A 17 16.38 4.41 7.66
N GLY A 18 17.06 3.39 8.18
CA GLY A 18 17.70 3.40 9.50
C GLY A 18 16.72 3.17 10.66
N PHE A 19 17.19 3.40 11.88
CA PHE A 19 16.40 3.27 13.10
C PHE A 19 15.62 4.57 13.36
N HIS A 20 14.29 4.48 13.49
CA HIS A 20 13.37 5.64 13.61
C HIS A 20 13.51 6.71 12.52
N PRO A 21 13.26 6.38 11.25
CA PRO A 21 13.19 7.39 10.20
C PRO A 21 12.04 8.38 10.45
N PRO A 22 12.13 9.63 9.96
CA PRO A 22 10.99 10.53 9.94
C PRO A 22 9.83 9.91 9.16
N SER A 23 8.61 10.12 9.62
CA SER A 23 7.42 9.68 8.89
C SER A 23 7.27 10.45 7.57
N ALA A 24 6.57 9.87 6.59
CA ALA A 24 6.32 10.53 5.31
C ALA A 24 5.63 11.90 5.50
N ALA A 25 4.72 12.02 6.47
CA ALA A 25 4.07 13.29 6.81
C ALA A 25 5.05 14.34 7.36
N GLN A 26 6.04 13.93 8.17
CA GLN A 26 7.10 14.84 8.64
C GLN A 26 8.00 15.33 7.51
N LEU A 27 8.09 14.57 6.42
CA LEU A 27 8.80 14.95 5.20
C LEU A 27 7.93 15.78 4.24
N GLY A 28 6.70 16.15 4.64
CA GLY A 28 5.79 16.96 3.84
C GLY A 28 4.98 16.18 2.79
N VAL A 29 5.00 14.85 2.83
CA VAL A 29 4.18 14.02 1.94
C VAL A 29 2.72 14.08 2.38
N ALA A 30 1.84 14.48 1.46
CA ALA A 30 0.39 14.49 1.64
C ALA A 30 -0.29 13.41 0.79
N LEU A 31 -1.54 13.09 1.13
CA LEU A 31 -2.37 12.17 0.35
C LEU A 31 -2.90 12.88 -0.91
N PRO A 32 -3.05 12.17 -2.04
CA PRO A 32 -3.60 12.74 -3.25
C PRO A 32 -5.11 12.98 -3.15
N ASP A 33 -5.58 14.06 -3.77
CA ASP A 33 -7.00 14.31 -4.05
C ASP A 33 -7.47 13.50 -5.29
N PRO A 34 -8.77 13.32 -5.51
CA PRO A 34 -9.28 12.65 -6.70
C PRO A 34 -8.73 13.26 -8.01
N GLY A 35 -8.18 12.41 -8.89
CA GLY A 35 -7.52 12.80 -10.14
C GLY A 35 -6.02 13.04 -10.01
N GLN A 36 -5.48 13.10 -8.78
CA GLN A 36 -4.05 13.15 -8.52
C GLN A 36 -3.50 11.75 -8.20
N GLY A 37 -2.19 11.59 -8.33
CA GLY A 37 -1.48 10.41 -7.84
C GLY A 37 -0.28 10.78 -6.97
N LEU A 38 0.31 9.76 -6.36
CA LEU A 38 1.47 9.89 -5.48
C LEU A 38 2.50 8.82 -5.82
N TYR A 39 3.74 9.23 -6.17
CA TYR A 39 4.88 8.31 -6.31
C TYR A 39 6.16 8.93 -5.76
N TYR A 40 7.02 8.12 -5.14
CA TYR A 40 8.28 8.59 -4.51
C TYR A 40 8.13 9.78 -3.53
N GLY A 41 6.95 9.94 -2.93
CA GLY A 41 6.61 11.07 -2.04
C GLY A 41 6.18 12.35 -2.77
N LEU A 42 6.10 12.33 -4.10
CA LEU A 42 5.71 13.46 -4.94
C LEU A 42 4.25 13.35 -5.37
N LEU A 43 3.47 14.39 -5.08
CA LEU A 43 2.14 14.55 -5.65
C LEU A 43 2.26 14.91 -7.14
N GLU A 44 1.44 14.27 -7.95
CA GLU A 44 1.33 14.50 -9.38
C GLU A 44 -0.14 14.76 -9.72
N GLU A 45 -0.41 15.87 -10.41
CA GLU A 45 -1.77 16.28 -10.78
C GLU A 45 -2.43 15.36 -11.80
N ASN A 46 -1.63 14.59 -12.54
CA ASN A 46 -2.11 13.63 -13.52
C ASN A 46 -1.86 12.19 -13.04
N GLU A 47 -2.92 11.55 -12.57
CA GLU A 47 -2.92 10.15 -12.13
C GLU A 47 -2.33 9.18 -13.19
N ASP A 48 -2.56 9.41 -14.49
CA ASP A 48 -2.06 8.52 -15.56
C ASP A 48 -0.53 8.45 -15.58
N LYS A 49 0.16 9.56 -15.26
CA LYS A 49 1.63 9.55 -15.17
C LYS A 49 2.11 8.71 -14.00
N VAL A 50 1.37 8.72 -12.89
CA VAL A 50 1.66 7.90 -11.71
C VAL A 50 1.49 6.43 -12.05
N ILE A 51 0.41 6.08 -12.75
CA ILE A 51 0.15 4.73 -13.23
C ILE A 51 1.25 4.28 -14.20
N GLU A 52 1.67 5.12 -15.15
CA GLU A 52 2.76 4.81 -16.08
C GLU A 52 4.08 4.56 -15.33
N GLU A 53 4.44 5.39 -14.36
CA GLU A 53 5.68 5.23 -13.60
C GLU A 53 5.62 3.99 -12.70
N MET A 54 4.47 3.69 -12.09
CA MET A 54 4.26 2.44 -11.36
C MET A 54 4.46 1.23 -12.27
N ALA A 55 3.84 1.22 -13.46
CA ALA A 55 3.99 0.14 -14.42
C ALA A 55 5.46 -0.02 -14.87
N ARG A 56 6.13 1.08 -15.23
CA ARG A 56 7.56 1.10 -15.56
C ARG A 56 8.38 0.50 -14.42
N LYS A 57 8.13 0.93 -13.18
CA LYS A 57 8.90 0.49 -12.03
C LYS A 57 8.69 -0.99 -11.73
N MET A 58 7.47 -1.49 -11.84
CA MET A 58 7.16 -2.92 -11.67
C MET A 58 7.82 -3.77 -12.77
N LEU A 59 7.75 -3.35 -14.03
CA LEU A 59 8.34 -4.10 -15.16
C LEU A 59 9.87 -4.12 -15.18
N THR A 60 10.52 -3.10 -14.61
CA THR A 60 11.98 -2.94 -14.67
C THR A 60 12.69 -3.30 -13.36
N SER A 61 11.95 -3.58 -12.28
CA SER A 61 12.56 -3.94 -11.01
C SER A 61 12.96 -5.43 -11.00
N PRO A 62 14.16 -5.78 -10.51
CA PRO A 62 14.66 -7.16 -10.53
C PRO A 62 13.87 -8.11 -9.61
N ASN A 63 13.09 -7.58 -8.68
CA ASN A 63 12.35 -8.30 -7.65
C ASN A 63 10.97 -7.67 -7.40
N ALA A 64 10.23 -7.40 -8.47
CA ALA A 64 8.87 -6.89 -8.36
C ALA A 64 8.02 -7.82 -7.48
N THR A 65 7.38 -7.25 -6.46
CA THR A 65 6.59 -8.01 -5.48
C THR A 65 5.29 -7.28 -5.20
N ILE A 66 4.18 -8.02 -5.21
CA ILE A 66 2.86 -7.53 -4.84
C ILE A 66 2.49 -8.12 -3.48
N PHE A 67 2.12 -7.26 -2.54
CA PHE A 67 1.65 -7.65 -1.21
C PHE A 67 0.16 -7.35 -1.05
N PRO A 68 -0.75 -8.22 -1.54
CA PRO A 68 -2.18 -7.97 -1.39
C PRO A 68 -2.60 -8.08 0.09
N GLY A 69 -3.26 -7.03 0.57
CA GLY A 69 -3.80 -6.97 1.93
C GLY A 69 -5.15 -7.71 2.08
N PRO A 70 -5.64 -7.88 3.32
CA PRO A 70 -6.89 -8.61 3.61
C PRO A 70 -8.13 -8.06 2.91
N LEU A 71 -8.16 -6.75 2.60
CA LEU A 71 -9.28 -6.13 1.88
C LEU A 71 -9.38 -6.58 0.41
N VAL A 72 -8.31 -7.17 -0.13
CA VAL A 72 -8.25 -7.74 -1.49
C VAL A 72 -8.31 -9.27 -1.44
N LEU A 73 -7.72 -9.91 -0.43
CA LEU A 73 -7.62 -11.37 -0.35
C LEU A 73 -8.96 -12.09 -0.16
N TRP A 74 -9.93 -11.46 0.51
CA TRP A 74 -11.19 -12.12 0.84
C TRP A 74 -12.31 -11.67 -0.10
N ALA A 75 -13.10 -12.62 -0.59
CA ALA A 75 -14.31 -12.35 -1.39
C ALA A 75 -15.49 -11.91 -0.49
N TRP A 76 -15.30 -10.86 0.32
CA TRP A 76 -16.28 -10.39 1.30
C TRP A 76 -17.35 -9.47 0.69
N ASN A 77 -17.11 -8.95 -0.52
CA ASN A 77 -18.07 -8.27 -1.37
C ASN A 77 -17.63 -8.37 -2.84
N GLU A 78 -18.48 -7.95 -3.78
CA GLU A 78 -18.18 -7.96 -5.22
C GLU A 78 -16.96 -7.10 -5.56
N HIS A 79 -16.83 -5.94 -4.93
CA HIS A 79 -15.72 -5.02 -5.15
C HIS A 79 -14.34 -5.60 -4.76
N ALA A 80 -14.29 -6.44 -3.73
CA ALA A 80 -13.08 -7.14 -3.33
C ALA A 80 -12.71 -8.22 -4.35
N ILE A 81 -13.71 -8.91 -4.92
CA ILE A 81 -13.50 -9.87 -6.00
C ILE A 81 -12.95 -9.16 -7.25
N GLU A 82 -13.50 -7.99 -7.61
CA GLU A 82 -12.99 -7.17 -8.72
C GLU A 82 -11.53 -6.77 -8.51
N LYS A 83 -11.19 -6.27 -7.31
CA LYS A 83 -9.80 -5.92 -6.96
C LYS A 83 -8.86 -7.12 -7.04
N ALA A 84 -9.29 -8.28 -6.56
CA ALA A 84 -8.49 -9.50 -6.62
C ALA A 84 -8.20 -9.92 -8.08
N LYS A 85 -9.21 -9.84 -8.96
CA LYS A 85 -9.04 -10.10 -10.39
C LYS A 85 -8.05 -9.12 -11.02
N ALA A 86 -8.21 -7.82 -10.76
CA ALA A 86 -7.29 -6.80 -11.28
C ALA A 86 -5.84 -7.04 -10.82
N VAL A 87 -5.62 -7.45 -9.57
CA VAL A 87 -4.28 -7.80 -9.07
C VAL A 87 -3.68 -8.99 -9.84
N LEU A 88 -4.48 -10.03 -10.10
CA LEU A 88 -4.03 -11.20 -10.86
C LEU A 88 -3.74 -10.85 -12.33
N GLU A 89 -4.56 -9.99 -12.94
CA GLU A 89 -4.34 -9.49 -14.30
C GLU A 89 -3.05 -8.69 -14.41
N ILE A 90 -2.79 -7.78 -13.47
CA ILE A 90 -1.53 -7.02 -13.40
C ILE A 90 -0.35 -7.96 -13.22
N ALA A 91 -0.46 -8.93 -12.30
CA ALA A 91 0.61 -9.88 -12.03
C ALA A 91 0.96 -10.72 -13.28
N ALA A 92 -0.04 -11.11 -14.08
CA ALA A 92 0.18 -11.87 -15.30
C ALA A 92 0.99 -11.11 -16.37
N GLN A 93 1.08 -9.78 -16.28
CA GLN A 93 1.86 -8.94 -17.21
C GLN A 93 3.30 -8.70 -16.76
N ILE A 94 3.67 -9.05 -15.52
CA ILE A 94 4.98 -8.76 -14.94
C ILE A 94 5.79 -10.05 -14.84
N PRO A 95 6.93 -10.16 -15.56
CA PRO A 95 7.79 -11.34 -15.48
C PRO A 95 8.26 -11.62 -14.04
N ASP A 96 8.19 -12.88 -13.63
CA ASP A 96 8.70 -13.39 -12.34
C ASP A 96 8.19 -12.63 -11.09
N VAL A 97 7.03 -11.98 -11.19
CA VAL A 97 6.46 -11.22 -10.07
C VAL A 97 6.11 -12.16 -8.91
N MET A 98 6.54 -11.78 -7.71
CA MET A 98 6.14 -12.49 -6.50
C MET A 98 4.83 -11.92 -5.96
N ILE A 99 3.89 -12.79 -5.59
CA ILE A 99 2.69 -12.39 -4.85
C ILE A 99 2.81 -12.97 -3.44
N ILE A 100 2.97 -12.10 -2.45
CA ILE A 100 3.09 -12.49 -1.04
C ILE A 100 1.85 -11.96 -0.30
N PRO A 101 0.82 -12.81 -0.09
CA PRO A 101 -0.37 -12.37 0.60
C PRO A 101 -0.03 -11.93 2.03
N MET A 102 -0.47 -10.74 2.41
CA MET A 102 -0.32 -10.30 3.79
C MET A 102 -1.17 -11.20 4.72
N PRO A 103 -0.69 -11.50 5.94
CA PRO A 103 -1.48 -12.24 6.91
C PRO A 103 -2.81 -11.50 7.15
N ASP A 104 -3.86 -12.26 7.44
CA ASP A 104 -5.16 -11.68 7.75
C ASP A 104 -5.11 -10.92 9.07
N TYR A 105 -4.80 -9.64 8.98
CA TYR A 105 -4.82 -8.69 10.09
C TYR A 105 -6.15 -7.98 10.20
N ARG A 106 -7.21 -8.42 9.48
CA ARG A 106 -8.56 -7.91 9.74
C ARG A 106 -8.74 -7.82 11.25
N PRO A 107 -9.27 -6.69 11.74
CA PRO A 107 -9.54 -6.51 13.15
C PRO A 107 -10.07 -7.85 13.68
N LYS A 108 -9.36 -8.51 14.60
CA LYS A 108 -9.94 -9.68 15.30
C LYS A 108 -11.23 -9.28 16.03
N TYR A 109 -11.56 -7.99 16.03
CA TYR A 109 -12.81 -7.35 16.34
C TYR A 109 -13.98 -7.87 15.48
N PRO A 110 -15.13 -8.19 16.09
CA PRO A 110 -15.50 -8.09 17.51
C PRO A 110 -15.33 -9.44 18.24
N LYS A 111 -14.38 -10.29 17.86
CA LYS A 111 -14.18 -11.61 18.48
C LYS A 111 -13.32 -11.57 19.75
N ILE A 112 -13.00 -10.38 20.25
CA ILE A 112 -12.25 -10.18 21.49
C ILE A 112 -13.14 -9.36 22.41
N ASP A 113 -13.47 -9.95 23.55
CA ASP A 113 -14.08 -9.26 24.67
C ASP A 113 -12.98 -8.41 25.35
N PRO A 114 -13.06 -7.08 25.29
CA PRO A 114 -12.06 -6.20 25.88
C PRO A 114 -12.00 -6.30 27.41
N GLU A 115 -13.04 -6.83 28.08
CA GLU A 115 -13.00 -7.05 29.53
C GLU A 115 -12.22 -8.32 29.90
N GLU A 116 -12.10 -9.28 28.98
CA GLU A 116 -11.47 -10.58 29.23
C GLU A 116 -10.06 -10.71 28.63
N VAL A 117 -9.73 -9.97 27.56
CA VAL A 117 -8.48 -10.17 26.81
C VAL A 117 -7.83 -8.86 26.34
N ILE A 118 -6.53 -8.71 26.63
CA ILE A 118 -5.70 -7.64 26.07
C ILE A 118 -5.42 -7.92 24.59
N ASN A 119 -5.76 -6.98 23.71
CA ASN A 119 -5.33 -7.04 22.31
C ASN A 119 -3.90 -6.48 22.18
N PRO A 120 -2.88 -7.33 21.96
CA PRO A 120 -1.49 -6.86 21.87
C PRO A 120 -1.24 -5.93 20.68
N ASN A 121 -2.06 -5.99 19.63
CA ASN A 121 -1.93 -5.13 18.46
C ASN A 121 -2.56 -3.74 18.69
N HIS A 122 -3.49 -3.63 19.64
CA HIS A 122 -4.20 -2.38 19.96
C HIS A 122 -4.52 -2.32 21.47
N PRO A 123 -3.51 -2.22 22.35
CA PRO A 123 -3.73 -2.27 23.80
C PRO A 123 -4.64 -1.13 24.30
N ASN A 124 -4.66 -0.01 23.59
CA ASN A 124 -5.53 1.14 23.87
C ASN A 124 -7.03 0.75 23.87
N LEU A 125 -7.41 -0.25 23.08
CA LEU A 125 -8.79 -0.72 22.96
C LEU A 125 -9.24 -1.55 24.17
N THR A 126 -8.30 -2.20 24.86
CA THR A 126 -8.57 -2.94 26.11
C THR A 126 -8.43 -2.02 27.34
N ILE A 127 -7.41 -1.15 27.38
CA ILE A 127 -7.08 -0.36 28.58
C ILE A 127 -7.99 0.86 28.74
N TRP A 128 -8.43 1.48 27.64
CA TRP A 128 -9.21 2.73 27.68
C TRP A 128 -10.64 2.59 27.16
N GLY A 129 -11.06 1.38 26.77
CA GLY A 129 -12.47 1.06 26.46
C GLY A 129 -13.12 1.92 25.37
N ASN A 130 -12.35 2.48 24.42
CA ASN A 130 -12.81 3.41 23.39
C ASN A 130 -13.80 4.47 23.92
N LYS A 131 -13.29 5.56 24.47
CA LYS A 131 -14.06 6.81 24.53
C LYS A 131 -13.88 7.62 23.26
#